data_AF-X1C875-F1
#
_entry.id   AF-X1C875-F1
#
_cell.length_a   1.000
_cell.length_b   1.000
_cell.length_c   1.000
_cell.angle_alpha   90.00
_cell.angle_beta   90.00
_cell.angle_gamma   90.00
#
_symmetry.space_group_name_H-M   'P 1'
#
loop_
_entity.id
_entity.type
_entity.pdbx_description
1 polymer ?
#
loop_
_entity_poly.entity_id
_entity_poly.type
_entity_poly.pdbx_seq_one_letter_code
_entity_poly.pdbx_strand_id
1 'polypeptide(L)'
;MIKRNYARTITISLFLVALVIIIFTLSSGAGDIYVDDDADPGWYDATHVKTVQEGVDNASAGDTVYVWVGTYNEEVVVDESVSIIGNITSIVDSGGAGDVFRIESDDVSIKNMTIQNGGDNGIDIRASNITIDNNIIQSNDVYAITISSGVGDRINITNNTITADDVTGGIYITESDYIIIENNNISDCNIGMFIWDSDHNVIEN
;
A
#
# COMPACT_ATOMS: atom_id res chain seq x y z
N MET A 1 -65.53 10.78 63.71
CA MET A 1 -65.50 12.03 62.93
C MET A 1 -64.84 11.74 61.59
N ILE A 2 -65.67 11.64 60.54
CA ILE A 2 -65.41 12.08 59.14
C ILE A 2 -64.17 11.54 58.39
N LYS A 3 -64.46 10.65 57.42
CA LYS A 3 -64.00 10.58 56.00
C LYS A 3 -62.47 10.49 55.74
N ARG A 4 -61.94 9.78 54.73
CA ARG A 4 -62.42 9.57 53.35
C ARG A 4 -61.42 8.61 52.65
N ASN A 5 -61.91 7.57 51.97
CA ASN A 5 -61.17 6.89 50.92
C ASN A 5 -60.93 7.86 49.76
N TYR A 6 -59.71 7.90 49.24
CA TYR A 6 -59.44 8.29 47.86
C TYR A 6 -58.39 7.37 47.26
N ALA A 7 -58.88 6.44 46.43
CA ALA A 7 -58.11 5.94 45.31
C ALA A 7 -57.59 7.14 44.50
N ARG A 8 -56.28 7.20 44.28
CA ARG A 8 -55.68 8.13 43.33
C ARG A 8 -54.91 7.32 42.28
N THR A 9 -55.62 7.16 41.17
CA THR A 9 -55.16 7.19 39.78
C THR A 9 -53.71 6.77 39.51
N ILE A 10 -53.60 5.61 38.86
CA ILE A 10 -52.42 5.17 38.13
C ILE A 10 -52.22 6.12 36.95
N THR A 11 -51.10 6.84 36.93
CA THR A 11 -50.53 7.39 35.68
C THR A 11 -49.30 6.58 35.34
N ILE A 12 -49.48 5.57 34.48
CA ILE A 12 -48.37 4.93 33.76
C ILE A 12 -47.81 6.02 32.85
N SER A 13 -46.68 6.60 33.25
CA SER A 13 -45.93 7.49 32.37
C SER A 13 -45.32 6.62 31.28
N LEU A 14 -45.97 6.63 30.12
CA LEU A 14 -45.50 6.04 28.87
C LEU A 14 -44.32 6.89 28.37
N PHE A 15 -43.14 6.75 28.99
CA PHE A 15 -41.92 7.30 28.42
C PHE A 15 -41.39 6.29 27.40
N LEU A 16 -41.66 6.63 26.15
CA LEU A 16 -41.04 6.14 24.93
C LEU A 16 -39.63 5.59 25.20
N VAL A 17 -39.45 4.27 25.08
CA VAL A 17 -38.11 3.73 24.83
C VAL A 17 -37.76 4.25 23.45
N ALA A 18 -37.01 5.35 23.40
CA ALA A 18 -36.33 5.74 22.17
C ALA A 18 -35.40 4.57 21.84
N LEU A 19 -35.83 3.71 20.91
CA LEU A 19 -34.95 2.84 20.18
C LEU A 19 -34.00 3.77 19.42
N VAL A 20 -32.87 4.10 20.05
CA VAL A 20 -31.75 4.68 19.34
C VAL A 20 -31.25 3.55 18.45
N ILE A 21 -31.78 3.48 17.23
CA ILE A 21 -31.07 2.83 16.15
C ILE A 21 -29.82 3.68 15.98
N ILE A 22 -28.77 3.32 16.71
CA ILE A 22 -27.42 3.75 16.37
C ILE A 22 -27.17 3.06 15.04
N ILE A 23 -27.49 3.75 13.96
CA ILE A 23 -26.86 3.47 12.69
C ILE A 23 -25.40 3.77 13.00
N PHE A 24 -24.62 2.71 13.28
CA PHE A 24 -23.20 2.78 13.06
C PHE A 24 -23.10 3.04 11.56
N THR A 25 -23.01 4.31 11.18
CA THR A 25 -22.24 4.64 10.00
C THR A 25 -20.88 4.05 10.32
N LEU A 26 -20.52 2.96 9.65
CA LEU A 26 -19.14 2.53 9.59
C LEU A 26 -18.37 3.79 9.24
N SER A 27 -17.53 4.21 10.17
CA SER A 27 -16.52 5.20 9.88
C SER A 27 -15.82 4.67 8.63
N SER A 28 -15.87 5.41 7.52
CA SER A 28 -14.94 5.22 6.41
C SER A 28 -13.55 5.71 6.85
N GLY A 29 -13.09 5.20 7.99
CA GLY A 29 -11.71 5.27 8.39
C GLY A 29 -11.06 4.06 7.77
N ALA A 30 -9.91 4.27 7.15
CA ALA A 30 -9.03 3.25 6.61
C ALA A 30 -9.23 1.91 7.35
N GLY A 31 -9.80 0.92 6.68
CA GLY A 31 -9.86 -0.44 7.17
C GLY A 31 -8.50 -1.07 6.95
N ASP A 32 -7.80 -1.42 8.02
CA ASP A 32 -6.53 -2.13 7.88
C ASP A 32 -6.80 -3.55 7.35
N ILE A 33 -6.05 -3.94 6.31
CA ILE A 33 -6.01 -5.31 5.78
C ILE A 33 -4.69 -5.95 6.21
N TYR A 34 -4.72 -7.21 6.64
CA TYR A 34 -3.55 -7.94 7.13
C TYR A 34 -3.28 -9.14 6.22
N VAL A 35 -2.06 -9.25 5.72
CA VAL A 35 -1.62 -10.29 4.79
C VAL A 35 -0.64 -11.22 5.50
N ASP A 36 -0.88 -12.53 5.45
CA ASP A 36 -0.01 -13.57 6.01
C ASP A 36 -0.09 -14.83 5.12
N ASP A 37 1.05 -15.28 4.55
CA ASP A 37 1.10 -16.37 3.58
C ASP A 37 0.94 -17.76 4.20
N ASP A 38 1.15 -17.89 5.51
CA ASP A 38 1.16 -19.18 6.22
C ASP A 38 0.28 -19.23 7.48
N ALA A 39 -0.52 -18.19 7.75
CA ALA A 39 -1.51 -18.16 8.82
C ALA A 39 -2.46 -19.36 8.82
N ASP A 40 -2.95 -19.71 10.03
CA ASP A 40 -3.93 -20.75 10.25
C ASP A 40 -5.19 -20.54 9.38
N PRO A 41 -5.80 -21.59 8.77
CA PRO A 41 -6.95 -21.44 7.88
C PRO A 41 -8.18 -20.72 8.48
N GLY A 42 -8.31 -20.70 9.80
CA GLY A 42 -9.40 -19.99 10.51
C GLY A 42 -9.12 -18.51 10.78
N TRP A 43 -7.92 -18.02 10.44
CA TRP A 43 -7.55 -16.61 10.55
C TRP A 43 -8.08 -15.79 9.37
N TYR A 44 -8.23 -16.42 8.19
CA TYR A 44 -8.60 -15.71 6.98
C TYR A 44 -10.07 -15.26 6.97
N ASP A 45 -10.29 -13.99 6.63
CA ASP A 45 -11.58 -13.35 6.40
C ASP A 45 -11.43 -12.17 5.42
N ALA A 46 -12.39 -11.24 5.37
CA ALA A 46 -12.34 -10.10 4.44
C ALA A 46 -11.16 -9.14 4.70
N THR A 47 -10.62 -9.12 5.91
CA THR A 47 -9.53 -8.21 6.34
C THR A 47 -8.25 -8.95 6.72
N HIS A 48 -8.27 -10.28 6.68
CA HIS A 48 -7.13 -11.16 6.96
C HIS A 48 -6.98 -12.10 5.78
N VAL A 49 -5.98 -11.86 4.95
CA VAL A 49 -5.90 -12.43 3.59
C VAL A 49 -4.55 -13.11 3.38
N LYS A 50 -4.47 -13.93 2.33
CA LYS A 50 -3.29 -14.76 2.13
C LYS A 50 -2.20 -14.11 1.29
N THR A 51 -2.59 -13.29 0.32
CA THR A 51 -1.66 -12.68 -0.62
C THR A 51 -1.74 -11.17 -0.60
N VAL A 52 -0.70 -10.50 -1.06
CA VAL A 52 -0.66 -9.04 -1.16
C VAL A 52 -1.70 -8.58 -2.16
N GLN A 53 -1.88 -9.28 -3.29
CA GLN A 53 -2.94 -8.94 -4.25
C GLN A 53 -4.33 -9.02 -3.62
N GLU A 54 -4.65 -10.08 -2.86
CA GLU A 54 -5.94 -10.17 -2.16
C GLU A 54 -6.13 -9.02 -1.15
N GLY A 55 -5.01 -8.56 -0.57
CA GLY A 55 -5.00 -7.38 0.31
C GLY A 55 -5.36 -6.10 -0.40
N VAL A 56 -4.81 -5.88 -1.60
CA VAL A 56 -5.16 -4.75 -2.47
C VAL A 56 -6.62 -4.86 -2.94
N ASP A 57 -7.04 -6.03 -3.42
CA ASP A 57 -8.39 -6.27 -3.95
C ASP A 57 -9.50 -6.05 -2.90
N ASN A 58 -9.22 -6.34 -1.63
CA ASN A 58 -10.17 -6.18 -0.52
C ASN A 58 -10.12 -4.79 0.13
N ALA A 59 -9.08 -4.00 -0.14
CA ALA A 59 -8.92 -2.67 0.40
C ALA A 59 -9.87 -1.66 -0.26
N SER A 60 -10.15 -0.58 0.46
CA SER A 60 -10.77 0.65 -0.05
C SER A 60 -9.73 1.77 -0.12
N ALA A 61 -9.99 2.79 -0.95
CA ALA A 61 -9.15 3.98 -1.00
C ALA A 61 -8.86 4.57 0.41
N GLY A 62 -7.58 4.71 0.72
CA GLY A 62 -7.04 5.19 1.99
C GLY A 62 -6.67 4.08 2.99
N ASP A 63 -7.00 2.82 2.70
CA ASP A 63 -6.69 1.67 3.55
C ASP A 63 -5.18 1.38 3.60
N THR A 64 -4.78 0.63 4.62
CA THR A 64 -3.41 0.12 4.76
C THR A 64 -3.41 -1.40 4.69
N VAL A 65 -2.59 -1.95 3.79
CA VAL A 65 -2.31 -3.38 3.64
C VAL A 65 -1.02 -3.69 4.39
N TYR A 66 -1.12 -4.29 5.57
CA TYR A 66 0.01 -4.73 6.36
C TYR A 66 0.45 -6.13 5.95
N VAL A 67 1.70 -6.26 5.52
CA VAL A 67 2.26 -7.52 5.04
C VAL A 67 3.16 -8.12 6.12
N TRP A 68 2.83 -9.33 6.57
CA TRP A 68 3.63 -10.05 7.55
C TRP A 68 4.97 -10.54 6.97
N VAL A 69 5.79 -11.11 7.84
CA VAL A 69 7.04 -11.76 7.40
C VAL A 69 6.64 -13.01 6.61
N GLY A 70 7.20 -13.16 5.41
CA GLY A 70 6.80 -14.21 4.49
C GLY A 70 7.44 -14.01 3.11
N THR A 71 7.20 -14.96 2.21
CA THR A 71 7.58 -14.84 0.80
C THR A 71 6.36 -15.01 -0.09
N TYR A 72 5.92 -13.89 -0.63
CA TYR A 72 4.73 -13.78 -1.47
C TYR A 72 5.15 -13.93 -2.93
N ASN A 73 4.83 -15.09 -3.50
CA ASN A 73 5.23 -15.44 -4.88
C ASN A 73 4.14 -14.98 -5.86
N GLU A 74 4.16 -13.70 -6.22
CA GLU A 74 3.11 -13.06 -7.01
C GLU A 74 3.62 -11.80 -7.74
N GLU A 75 2.85 -11.39 -8.76
CA GLU A 75 2.92 -10.07 -9.39
C GLU A 75 1.76 -9.25 -8.82
N VAL A 76 2.02 -8.06 -8.28
CA VAL A 76 0.99 -7.24 -7.62
C VAL A 76 0.62 -6.06 -8.50
N VAL A 77 -0.65 -5.97 -8.88
CA VAL A 77 -1.25 -4.78 -9.50
C VAL A 77 -1.91 -3.95 -8.42
N VAL A 78 -1.46 -2.71 -8.27
CA VAL A 78 -1.98 -1.75 -7.28
C VAL A 78 -2.88 -0.74 -7.99
N ASP A 79 -4.15 -1.10 -8.13
CA ASP A 79 -5.21 -0.31 -8.78
C ASP A 79 -6.15 0.39 -7.78
N GLU A 80 -5.82 0.34 -6.48
CA GLU A 80 -6.51 1.03 -5.39
C GLU A 80 -5.55 1.98 -4.66
N SER A 81 -6.05 3.11 -4.16
CA SER A 81 -5.23 4.10 -3.44
C SER A 81 -4.92 3.63 -2.02
N VAL A 82 -3.84 2.87 -1.84
CA VAL A 82 -3.53 2.20 -0.57
C VAL A 82 -2.09 2.39 -0.09
N SER A 83 -1.85 2.17 1.19
CA SER A 83 -0.50 2.00 1.74
C SER A 83 -0.18 0.53 1.97
N ILE A 84 0.82 -0.02 1.29
CA ILE A 84 1.30 -1.39 1.48
C ILE A 84 2.57 -1.34 2.33
N ILE A 85 2.50 -1.88 3.54
CA ILE A 85 3.57 -1.77 4.54
C ILE A 85 3.98 -3.16 5.00
N GLY A 86 5.21 -3.56 4.65
CA GLY A 86 5.83 -4.78 5.16
C GLY A 86 6.56 -4.58 6.50
N ASN A 87 7.36 -5.58 6.89
CA ASN A 87 8.14 -5.56 8.13
C ASN A 87 9.67 -5.73 7.93
N ILE A 88 10.21 -5.26 6.80
CA ILE A 88 11.60 -5.40 6.30
C ILE A 88 11.94 -6.85 5.89
N THR A 89 11.38 -7.85 6.57
CA THR A 89 11.53 -9.27 6.24
C THR A 89 10.44 -9.83 5.34
N SER A 90 9.41 -9.04 5.02
CA SER A 90 8.43 -9.34 3.98
C SER A 90 9.11 -9.32 2.61
N ILE A 91 8.91 -10.36 1.79
CA ILE A 91 9.47 -10.47 0.44
C ILE A 91 8.32 -10.64 -0.54
N VAL A 92 8.24 -9.77 -1.54
CA VAL A 92 7.40 -9.98 -2.73
C VAL A 92 8.32 -10.37 -3.88
N ASP A 93 8.03 -11.52 -4.47
CA ASP A 93 8.89 -12.21 -5.43
C ASP A 93 8.05 -12.63 -6.64
N SER A 94 8.31 -12.07 -7.82
CA SER A 94 7.53 -12.43 -9.01
C SER A 94 8.09 -13.64 -9.77
N GLY A 95 9.14 -14.29 -9.26
CA GLY A 95 9.67 -15.54 -9.81
C GLY A 95 10.25 -15.45 -11.22
N GLY A 96 10.66 -14.27 -11.66
CA GLY A 96 11.21 -13.98 -12.98
C GLY A 96 10.14 -13.66 -14.03
N ALA A 97 8.95 -13.22 -13.62
CA ALA A 97 7.87 -12.82 -14.52
C ALA A 97 7.35 -11.42 -14.19
N GLY A 98 7.01 -10.64 -15.21
CA GLY A 98 6.33 -9.35 -15.07
C GLY A 98 7.00 -8.33 -14.14
N ASP A 99 6.24 -7.30 -13.78
CA ASP A 99 6.63 -6.36 -12.74
C ASP A 99 6.28 -6.95 -11.36
N VAL A 100 7.15 -6.81 -10.36
CA VAL A 100 6.81 -7.26 -8.99
C VAL A 100 5.66 -6.41 -8.45
N PHE A 101 5.76 -5.09 -8.59
CA PHE A 101 4.66 -4.15 -8.37
C PHE A 101 4.39 -3.32 -9.63
N ARG A 102 3.15 -3.32 -10.11
CA ARG A 102 2.65 -2.38 -11.11
C ARG A 102 1.64 -1.44 -10.45
N ILE A 103 1.99 -0.17 -10.33
CA ILE A 103 1.15 0.83 -9.65
C ILE A 103 0.34 1.59 -10.69
N GLU A 104 -0.98 1.45 -10.63
CA GLU A 104 -1.93 2.04 -11.59
C GLU A 104 -2.87 3.07 -10.94
N SER A 105 -2.90 3.18 -9.61
CA SER A 105 -3.66 4.19 -8.87
C SER A 105 -2.79 5.27 -8.22
N ASP A 106 -3.35 6.48 -8.12
CA ASP A 106 -2.74 7.59 -7.40
C ASP A 106 -2.76 7.33 -5.88
N ASP A 107 -1.97 8.10 -5.12
CA ASP A 107 -1.98 8.10 -3.66
C ASP A 107 -1.56 6.76 -3.03
N VAL A 108 -0.62 6.05 -3.66
CA VAL A 108 -0.10 4.75 -3.19
C VAL A 108 1.20 4.92 -2.41
N SER A 109 1.40 4.10 -1.38
CA SER A 109 2.72 3.94 -0.78
C SER A 109 3.15 2.48 -0.63
N ILE A 110 4.43 2.20 -0.89
CA ILE A 110 5.04 0.87 -0.72
C ILE A 110 6.24 1.01 0.19
N LYS A 111 6.22 0.33 1.34
CA LYS A 111 7.21 0.53 2.39
C LYS A 111 7.68 -0.74 3.07
N ASN A 112 8.93 -0.71 3.55
CA ASN A 112 9.49 -1.70 4.47
C ASN A 112 9.40 -3.15 3.97
N MET A 113 9.81 -3.43 2.74
CA MET A 113 9.84 -4.81 2.22
C MET A 113 11.00 -5.04 1.26
N THR A 114 11.22 -6.31 0.94
CA THR A 114 12.08 -6.73 -0.17
C THR A 114 11.23 -6.97 -1.40
N ILE A 115 11.66 -6.43 -2.54
CA ILE A 115 10.99 -6.50 -3.85
C ILE A 115 11.99 -7.09 -4.82
N GLN A 116 11.73 -8.28 -5.34
CA GLN A 116 12.75 -9.01 -6.09
C GLN A 116 12.24 -9.91 -7.21
N ASN A 117 13.19 -10.33 -8.05
CA ASN A 117 13.00 -11.32 -9.10
C ASN A 117 11.90 -10.92 -10.10
N GLY A 118 11.73 -9.62 -10.36
CA GLY A 118 10.97 -9.09 -11.48
C GLY A 118 11.50 -9.62 -12.81
N GLY A 119 10.64 -10.24 -13.63
CA GLY A 119 10.98 -10.56 -15.02
C GLY A 119 11.02 -9.32 -15.92
N ASP A 120 10.39 -8.24 -15.47
CA ASP A 120 10.49 -6.89 -16.00
C ASP A 120 11.09 -5.97 -14.90
N ASN A 121 10.27 -5.13 -14.26
CA ASN A 121 10.73 -4.17 -13.26
C ASN A 121 10.46 -4.66 -11.82
N GLY A 122 11.23 -4.13 -10.87
CA GLY A 122 10.84 -4.25 -9.45
C GLY A 122 9.55 -3.47 -9.18
N ILE A 123 9.52 -2.21 -9.58
CA ILE A 123 8.34 -1.34 -9.47
C ILE A 123 8.16 -0.57 -10.77
N ASP A 124 7.00 -0.73 -11.43
CA ASP A 124 6.55 0.09 -12.55
C ASP A 124 5.46 1.06 -12.07
N ILE A 125 5.77 2.35 -12.09
CA ILE A 125 4.89 3.41 -11.63
C ILE A 125 4.17 4.05 -12.83
N ARG A 126 2.84 3.98 -12.85
CA ARG A 126 1.98 4.55 -13.91
C ARG A 126 0.98 5.58 -13.39
N ALA A 127 1.18 6.07 -12.18
CA ALA A 127 0.29 6.96 -11.45
C ALA A 127 1.09 7.98 -10.60
N SER A 128 0.40 8.96 -10.03
CA SER A 128 0.97 10.13 -9.34
C SER A 128 0.78 10.07 -7.82
N ASN A 129 1.52 10.92 -7.10
CA ASN A 129 1.51 10.96 -5.63
C ASN A 129 1.91 9.63 -4.99
N ILE A 130 3.04 9.08 -5.42
CA ILE A 130 3.53 7.77 -5.01
C ILE A 130 4.66 7.91 -4.01
N THR A 131 4.69 7.05 -2.98
CA THR A 131 5.81 6.97 -2.03
C THR A 131 6.40 5.58 -2.00
N ILE A 132 7.66 5.46 -2.40
CA ILE A 132 8.46 4.23 -2.29
C ILE A 132 9.52 4.47 -1.22
N ASP A 133 9.33 3.90 -0.03
CA ASP A 133 10.16 4.24 1.14
C ASP A 133 10.71 3.02 1.89
N ASN A 134 12.02 3.04 2.17
CA ASN A 134 12.69 2.05 3.01
C ASN A 134 12.49 0.59 2.52
N ASN A 135 12.61 0.37 1.21
CA ASN A 135 12.56 -0.95 0.59
C ASN A 135 13.97 -1.44 0.19
N ILE A 136 14.11 -2.75 0.08
CA ILE A 136 15.23 -3.41 -0.60
C ILE A 136 14.71 -3.86 -1.96
N ILE A 137 15.29 -3.36 -3.06
CA ILE A 137 14.84 -3.67 -4.42
C ILE A 137 16.01 -4.29 -5.17
N GLN A 138 15.88 -5.57 -5.55
CA GLN A 138 17.01 -6.35 -6.05
C GLN A 138 16.65 -7.39 -7.11
N SER A 139 17.63 -7.75 -7.95
CA SER A 139 17.51 -8.87 -8.91
C SER A 139 16.27 -8.80 -9.81
N ASN A 140 15.95 -7.62 -10.33
CA ASN A 140 14.90 -7.42 -11.34
C ASN A 140 15.56 -7.23 -12.71
N ASP A 141 14.98 -7.78 -13.77
CA ASP A 141 15.59 -7.96 -15.10
C ASP A 141 15.70 -6.69 -15.98
N VAL A 142 14.90 -5.65 -15.71
CA VAL A 142 14.90 -4.40 -16.49
C VAL A 142 15.35 -3.20 -15.65
N TYR A 143 14.47 -2.68 -14.79
CA TYR A 143 14.76 -1.59 -13.85
C TYR A 143 14.33 -1.97 -12.43
N ALA A 144 15.04 -1.48 -11.41
CA ALA A 144 14.56 -1.60 -10.04
C ALA A 144 13.30 -0.75 -9.83
N ILE A 145 13.32 0.50 -10.30
CA ILE A 145 12.16 1.39 -10.33
C ILE A 145 12.10 2.08 -11.68
N THR A 146 10.94 2.05 -12.33
CA THR A 146 10.65 2.85 -13.52
C THR A 146 9.41 3.71 -13.31
N ILE A 147 9.41 4.91 -13.88
CA ILE A 147 8.22 5.75 -14.01
C ILE A 147 7.86 5.83 -15.49
N SER A 148 6.66 5.37 -15.82
CA SER A 148 6.18 5.33 -17.20
C SER A 148 6.05 6.74 -17.80
N SER A 149 6.37 6.88 -19.09
CA SER A 149 6.40 8.16 -19.81
C SER A 149 5.06 8.91 -19.77
N GLY A 150 5.09 10.20 -19.43
CA GLY A 150 3.93 11.08 -19.46
C GLY A 150 2.92 10.84 -18.33
N VAL A 151 3.32 10.04 -17.33
CA VAL A 151 2.58 9.81 -16.08
C VAL A 151 3.55 9.92 -14.89
N GLY A 152 3.01 10.09 -13.68
CA GLY A 152 3.81 9.99 -12.45
C GLY A 152 4.42 11.29 -11.94
N ASP A 153 3.58 12.28 -11.64
CA ASP A 153 4.03 13.47 -10.92
C ASP A 153 4.04 13.24 -9.41
N ARG A 154 4.91 13.96 -8.69
CA ARG A 154 4.96 13.97 -7.21
C ARG A 154 5.29 12.59 -6.65
N ILE A 155 6.40 12.01 -7.09
CA ILE A 155 6.86 10.71 -6.60
C ILE A 155 8.02 10.90 -5.64
N ASN A 156 7.92 10.27 -4.47
CA ASN A 156 8.98 10.24 -3.47
C ASN A 156 9.61 8.85 -3.45
N ILE A 157 10.89 8.77 -3.80
CA ILE A 157 11.70 7.55 -3.69
C ILE A 157 12.72 7.82 -2.60
N THR A 158 12.53 7.25 -1.41
CA THR A 158 13.33 7.60 -0.23
C THR A 158 13.85 6.40 0.54
N ASN A 159 15.07 6.50 1.09
CA ASN A 159 15.63 5.50 2.01
C ASN A 159 15.73 4.07 1.43
N ASN A 160 15.66 3.89 0.11
CA ASN A 160 15.69 2.56 -0.49
C ASN A 160 17.13 2.08 -0.68
N THR A 161 17.32 0.76 -0.57
CA THR A 161 18.53 0.08 -1.04
C THR A 161 18.20 -0.60 -2.35
N ILE A 162 18.82 -0.13 -3.43
CA ILE A 162 18.63 -0.62 -4.78
C ILE A 162 19.93 -1.27 -5.23
N THR A 163 19.86 -2.56 -5.51
CA THR A 163 21.00 -3.33 -6.01
C THR A 163 20.60 -4.08 -7.26
N ALA A 164 21.48 -4.11 -8.23
CA ALA A 164 21.30 -4.89 -9.45
C ALA A 164 22.47 -5.87 -9.60
N ASP A 165 22.35 -6.77 -10.59
CA ASP A 165 23.40 -7.73 -10.92
C ASP A 165 24.25 -7.24 -12.12
N ASP A 166 24.57 -5.94 -12.17
CA ASP A 166 25.30 -5.20 -13.24
C ASP A 166 24.69 -5.27 -14.65
N VAL A 167 23.53 -5.92 -14.82
CA VAL A 167 22.80 -6.00 -16.09
C VAL A 167 21.63 -5.02 -16.16
N THR A 168 21.12 -4.57 -15.01
CA THR A 168 19.83 -3.89 -14.91
C THR A 168 20.00 -2.44 -14.46
N GLY A 169 19.03 -1.58 -14.77
CA GLY A 169 19.07 -0.19 -14.33
C GLY A 169 18.48 -0.01 -12.93
N GLY A 170 18.95 0.97 -12.18
CA GLY A 170 18.41 1.32 -10.86
C GLY A 170 17.10 2.06 -11.02
N ILE A 171 17.17 3.40 -11.12
CA ILE A 171 15.98 4.26 -11.26
C ILE A 171 15.93 4.84 -12.67
N TYR A 172 14.83 4.62 -13.39
CA TYR A 172 14.60 5.14 -14.74
C TYR A 172 13.36 6.05 -14.79
N ILE A 173 13.53 7.29 -15.21
CA ILE A 173 12.49 8.33 -15.20
C ILE A 173 12.48 9.06 -16.54
N THR A 174 11.30 9.18 -17.14
CA THR A 174 11.08 9.90 -18.40
C THR A 174 9.76 10.66 -18.35
N GLU A 175 9.77 11.94 -18.74
CA GLU A 175 8.53 12.72 -18.88
C GLU A 175 7.67 12.79 -17.60
N SER A 176 8.32 12.97 -16.43
CA SER A 176 7.66 13.05 -15.12
C SER A 176 8.24 14.16 -14.25
N ASP A 177 7.40 14.97 -13.62
CA ASP A 177 7.85 16.15 -12.86
C ASP A 177 7.69 15.98 -11.34
N TYR A 178 8.38 16.83 -10.57
CA TYR A 178 8.27 16.89 -9.12
C TYR A 178 8.64 15.58 -8.40
N ILE A 179 9.68 14.91 -8.90
CA ILE A 179 10.26 13.71 -8.30
C ILE A 179 11.24 14.11 -7.21
N ILE A 180 11.14 13.46 -6.06
CA ILE A 180 12.07 13.57 -4.94
C ILE A 180 12.79 12.23 -4.77
N ILE A 181 14.11 12.24 -4.93
CA ILE A 181 14.97 11.07 -4.74
C ILE A 181 15.96 11.40 -3.63
N GLU A 182 15.73 10.85 -2.44
CA GLU A 182 16.50 11.22 -1.24
C GLU A 182 16.97 10.01 -0.44
N ASN A 183 18.20 10.05 0.07
CA ASN A 183 18.76 9.03 0.98
C ASN A 183 18.73 7.58 0.42
N ASN A 184 18.78 7.40 -0.90
CA ASN A 184 18.81 6.06 -1.51
C ASN A 184 20.25 5.58 -1.69
N ASN A 185 20.48 4.29 -1.43
CA ASN A 185 21.73 3.61 -1.78
C ASN A 185 21.53 2.80 -3.07
N ILE A 186 22.07 3.28 -4.18
CA ILE A 186 21.95 2.64 -5.50
C ILE A 186 23.34 2.13 -5.91
N SER A 187 23.50 0.81 -6.02
CA SER A 187 24.77 0.17 -6.38
C SER A 187 24.59 -1.00 -7.33
N ASP A 188 25.70 -1.38 -7.99
CA ASP A 188 25.78 -2.59 -8.84
C ASP A 188 24.77 -2.60 -10.00
N CYS A 189 24.38 -1.41 -10.48
CA CYS A 189 23.51 -1.21 -11.64
C CYS A 189 24.33 -0.86 -12.88
N ASN A 190 23.88 -1.34 -14.06
CA ASN A 190 24.41 -0.91 -15.35
C ASN A 190 24.23 0.61 -15.53
N ILE A 191 23.02 1.08 -15.25
CA ILE A 191 22.67 2.49 -15.17
C ILE A 191 22.13 2.73 -13.77
N GLY A 192 22.86 3.42 -12.90
CA GLY A 192 22.38 3.71 -11.55
C GLY A 192 21.09 4.54 -11.54
N MET A 193 21.09 5.67 -12.25
CA MET A 193 19.93 6.54 -12.36
C MET A 193 19.90 7.24 -13.72
N PHE A 194 18.72 7.31 -14.32
CA PHE A 194 18.45 7.98 -15.59
C PHE A 194 17.21 8.85 -15.47
N ILE A 195 17.33 10.13 -15.83
CA ILE A 195 16.24 11.11 -15.78
C ILE A 195 16.27 11.91 -17.08
N TRP A 196 15.19 11.87 -17.85
CA TRP A 196 15.08 12.52 -19.16
C TRP A 196 13.76 13.30 -19.28
N ASP A 197 13.82 14.55 -19.78
CA ASP A 197 12.65 15.41 -20.07
C ASP A 197 11.72 15.49 -18.86
N SER A 198 12.28 15.85 -17.70
CA SER A 198 11.63 15.79 -16.40
C SER A 198 12.09 17.00 -15.59
N ASP A 199 11.15 17.84 -15.14
CA ASP A 199 11.39 19.14 -14.54
C ASP A 199 11.04 19.17 -13.03
N HIS A 200 11.59 20.16 -12.32
CA HIS A 200 11.31 20.41 -10.89
C HIS A 200 11.65 19.24 -9.94
N ASN A 201 12.64 18.44 -10.30
CA ASN A 201 13.09 17.29 -9.51
C ASN A 201 14.15 17.68 -8.46
N VAL A 202 14.12 16.98 -7.33
CA VAL A 202 15.06 17.13 -6.21
C VAL A 202 15.79 15.79 -6.02
N ILE A 203 17.12 15.84 -6.00
CA ILE A 203 18.00 14.69 -5.82
C ILE A 203 18.99 15.04 -4.72
N GLU A 204 18.83 14.44 -3.55
CA GLU A 204 19.65 14.72 -2.37
C GLU A 204 20.08 13.43 -1.66
N ASN A 205 21.11 13.55 -0.81
CA ASN A 205 21.67 12.46 -0.02
C ASN A 205 21.53 12.75 1.47
#